data_AF-A0A1V2P5H8-F1
#
_entry.id   AF-A0A1V2P5H8-F1
#
_cell.length_a   1.000
_cell.length_b   1.000
_cell.length_c   1.000
_cell.angle_alpha   90.00
_cell.angle_beta   90.00
_cell.angle_gamma   90.00
#
_symmetry.space_group_name_H-M   'P 1'
#
loop_
_entity.id
_entity.type
_entity.pdbx_description
1 polymer ?
#
loop_
_entity_poly.entity_id
_entity_poly.type
_entity_poly.pdbx_seq_one_letter_code
_entity_poly.pdbx_strand_id
1 'polypeptide(L)' 'MRADLKKKYEKGASIRALAKLTGRSYGFVHRILAESGVQLRARGGGPQRRLSQTTEAVRSRRQIGTE' A
#
# COMPACT_ATOMS: atom_id res chain seq x y z
N MET A 1 -9.77 -9.06 4.68
CA MET A 1 -8.70 -8.23 4.04
C MET A 1 -9.20 -6.89 3.50
N ARG A 2 -10.00 -6.83 2.42
CA ARG A 2 -10.50 -5.54 1.87
C ARG A 2 -11.32 -4.75 2.90
N ALA A 3 -12.25 -5.43 3.58
CA ALA A 3 -13.03 -4.87 4.66
C ALA A 3 -12.18 -4.41 5.87
N ASP A 4 -11.11 -5.13 6.21
CA ASP A 4 -10.16 -4.73 7.27
C ASP A 4 -9.38 -3.46 6.90
N LEU A 5 -8.88 -3.39 5.67
CA LEU A 5 -8.16 -2.21 5.17
C LEU A 5 -9.07 -0.99 5.15
N LYS A 6 -10.31 -1.16 4.69
CA LYS A 6 -11.35 -0.12 4.74
C LYS A 6 -11.62 0.33 6.17
N LYS A 7 -11.94 -0.58 7.09
CA LYS A 7 -12.20 -0.25 8.51
C LYS A 7 -11.02 0.50 9.15
N LYS A 8 -9.78 0.07 8.90
CA LYS A 8 -8.60 0.74 9.45
C LYS A 8 -8.38 2.12 8.81
N TYR A 9 -8.62 2.26 7.50
CA TYR A 9 -8.57 3.54 6.80
C TYR A 9 -9.63 4.52 7.32
N GLU A 10 -10.86 4.06 7.52
CA GLU A 10 -11.98 4.82 8.08
C GLU A 10 -11.70 5.27 9.53
N LYS A 11 -11.00 4.46 10.32
CA LYS A 11 -10.47 4.82 11.64
C LYS A 11 -9.35 5.89 11.58
N GLY A 12 -8.94 6.33 10.39
CA GLY A 12 -7.91 7.35 10.20
C GLY A 12 -6.51 6.81 9.90
N ALA A 13 -6.34 5.49 9.71
CA ALA A 13 -5.04 4.96 9.33
C ALA A 13 -4.66 5.40 7.90
N SER A 14 -3.42 5.84 7.71
CA SER A 14 -2.92 6.19 6.38
C SER A 14 -2.63 4.94 5.53
N ILE A 15 -2.70 5.08 4.21
CA ILE A 15 -2.36 4.00 3.25
C ILE A 15 -0.95 3.45 3.50
N ARG A 16 0.02 4.31 3.89
CA ARG A 16 1.38 3.87 4.24
C ARG A 16 1.40 3.00 5.51
N ALA A 17 0.62 3.34 6.53
CA ALA A 17 0.51 2.53 7.75
C ALA A 17 -0.10 1.17 7.44
N LEU A 18 -1.14 1.14 6.60
CA LEU A 18 -1.77 -0.10 6.14
C LEU A 18 -0.81 -0.98 5.32
N ALA A 19 -0.02 -0.38 4.43
CA ALA A 19 1.02 -1.08 3.67
C ALA A 19 2.07 -1.72 4.59
N LYS A 20 2.57 -0.96 5.59
CA LYS A 20 3.52 -1.46 6.59
C LYS A 20 2.92 -2.58 7.45
N LEU A 21 1.69 -2.41 7.92
CA LEU A 21 0.98 -3.40 8.75
C LEU A 21 0.70 -4.71 8.00
N THR A 22 0.50 -4.65 6.69
CA THR A 22 0.15 -5.83 5.88
C THR A 22 1.36 -6.44 5.17
N GLY A 23 2.53 -5.80 5.23
CA GLY A 23 3.70 -6.19 4.44
C GLY A 23 3.39 -6.17 2.94
N ARG A 24 2.58 -5.20 2.49
CA ARG A 24 2.19 -5.04 1.09
C ARG A 24 2.64 -3.70 0.56
N SER A 25 2.73 -3.62 -0.77
CA SER A 25 3.09 -2.36 -1.42
C SER A 25 1.97 -1.34 -1.28
N TYR A 26 2.37 -0.06 -1.27
CA TYR A 26 1.43 1.06 -1.27
C TYR A 26 0.43 0.97 -2.43
N GLY A 27 0.91 0.65 -3.64
CA GLY A 27 0.06 0.49 -4.82
C GLY A 27 -0.98 -0.62 -4.67
N PHE A 28 -0.62 -1.74 -4.02
CA PHE A 28 -1.57 -2.82 -3.73
C PHE A 28 -2.66 -2.35 -2.77
N VAL A 29 -2.30 -1.69 -1.67
CA VAL A 29 -3.28 -1.15 -0.70
C VAL A 29 -4.14 -0.06 -1.34
N HIS A 30 -3.55 0.81 -2.15
CA HIS A 30 -4.27 1.86 -2.88
C HIS A 30 -5.30 1.26 -3.85
N ARG A 31 -4.91 0.25 -4.64
CA ARG A 31 -5.82 -0.46 -5.55
C ARG A 31 -6.97 -1.11 -4.79
N ILE A 32 -6.66 -1.78 -3.67
CA ILE A 32 -7.70 -2.41 -2.84
C ILE A 32 -8.65 -1.38 -2.23
N LEU A 33 -8.16 -0.24 -1.76
CA LEU A 33 -9.02 0.84 -1.24
C LEU A 33 -9.86 1.48 -2.35
N ALA A 34 -9.30 1.68 -3.55
CA ALA A 34 -10.03 2.16 -4.72
C ALA A 34 -11.13 1.18 -5.15
N GLU A 35 -10.82 -0.12 -5.24
CA GLU A 35 -11.79 -1.18 -5.54
C GLU A 35 -12.86 -1.33 -4.45
N SER A 36 -12.54 -0.98 -3.20
CA SER A 36 -13.49 -1.03 -2.08
C SER A 36 -14.41 0.20 -2.03
N GLY A 37 -14.29 1.12 -2.99
CA GLY A 37 -15.13 2.32 -3.08
C GLY A 37 -14.96 3.28 -1.90
N VAL A 38 -13.83 3.22 -1.19
CA VAL A 38 -13.60 4.12 -0.04
C VAL A 38 -13.27 5.51 -0.57
N GLN A 39 -13.87 6.56 0.00
CA GLN A 39 -13.51 7.93 -0.34
C GLN A 39 -12.07 8.19 0.12
N LEU A 40 -11.14 8.12 -0.84
CA LEU A 40 -9.75 8.44 -0.59
C LEU A 40 -9.67 9.92 -0.24
N ARG A 41 -9.29 10.21 1.01
CA ARG A 41 -9.02 11.56 1.47
C ARG A 41 -7.97 12.16 0.55
N ALA A 42 -8.39 13.18 -0.20
CA ALA A 42 -7.49 13.96 -1.03
C ALA A 42 -6.41 14.54 -0.11
N ARG A 43 -5.18 14.07 -0.28
CA ARG A 43 -4.03 14.79 0.26
C ARG A 43 -3.88 16.03 -0.60
N GLY A 44 -3.98 17.21 0.00
CA GLY A 44 -3.88 18.47 -0.72
C GLY A 44 -2.67 18.50 -1.65
N GLY A 45 -2.93 18.70 -2.94
CA GLY A 45 -1.98 19.20 -3.92
C GLY A 45 -1.35 18.19 -4.88
N GLY A 46 -1.79 18.23 -6.13
CA GLY A 46 -0.92 18.07 -7.31
C GLY A 46 -1.12 16.82 -8.17
N PRO A 47 -1.15 16.94 -9.52
CA PRO A 47 -1.22 15.81 -10.44
C PRO A 47 0.07 14.99 -10.34
N GLN A 48 -0.03 13.77 -9.80
CA GLN A 48 1.11 12.87 -9.72
C GLN A 48 1.43 12.34 -11.13
N ARG A 49 2.39 12.98 -11.80
CA ARG A 49 3.06 12.49 -13.01
C ARG A 49 3.39 11.00 -12.80
N ARG A 50 3.02 10.18 -13.79
CA ARG A 50 3.46 8.79 -13.90
C ARG A 50 4.98 8.77 -13.82
N LEU A 51 5.54 8.25 -12.74
CA LEU A 51 6.92 7.80 -12.67
C LEU A 51 6.98 6.70 -11.61
N SER A 52 7.15 5.48 -12.10
CA SER A 52 7.99 4.41 -11.54
C SER A 52 8.27 4.44 -10.03
N GLN A 53 8.01 3.31 -9.36
CA GLN A 53 8.90 2.78 -8.33
C GLN A 53 8.57 1.31 -7.99
N THR A 54 9.21 0.43 -8.74
CA THR A 54 10.01 -0.71 -8.25
C THR A 54 9.83 -1.03 -6.75
N THR A 55 8.90 -1.93 -6.44
CA THR A 55 8.90 -2.66 -5.15
C THR A 55 9.20 -4.14 -5.34
N GLU A 56 9.99 -4.45 -6.38
CA GLU A 56 10.63 -5.76 -6.59
C GLU A 56 12.10 -5.78 -6.11
N ALA A 57 12.61 -4.70 -5.52
CA ALA A 57 13.99 -4.67 -5.00
C ALA A 57 14.15 -5.25 -3.57
N VAL A 58 13.07 -5.69 -2.91
CA VAL A 58 13.11 -6.32 -1.57
C VAL A 58 12.57 -7.76 -1.60
N ARG A 59 12.81 -8.48 -2.69
CA ARG A 59 12.68 -9.95 -2.74
C ARG A 59 13.98 -10.67 -3.10
N SER A 60 15.06 -9.93 -3.35
CA SER A 60 16.38 -10.48 -3.72
C SER A 60 17.36 -10.58 -2.54
N ARG A 61 16.86 -10.84 -1.32
CA ARG A 61 17.71 -11.14 -0.17
C ARG A 61 16.96 -11.96 0.89
N ARG A 62 16.90 -13.27 0.69
CA ARG A 62 16.95 -14.32 1.73
C ARG A 62 16.82 -15.71 1.09
N GLN A 63 17.93 -16.20 0.55
CA GLN A 63 18.36 -17.61 0.53
C GLN A 63 19.90 -17.52 0.39
N ILE A 64 20.65 -17.08 1.40
CA ILE A 64 21.25 -17.92 2.45
C ILE A 64 21.26 -19.39 2.07
N GLY A 65 22.37 -19.83 1.48
CA GLY A 65 22.82 -21.20 1.59
C GLY A 65 23.29 -21.45 3.02
N THR A 66 22.91 -22.59 3.55
CA THR A 66 23.57 -23.27 4.67
C THR A 66 23.59 -24.74 4.27
N GLU A 67 24.81 -25.18 3.93
CA GLU A 67 25.39 -26.54 3.95
C GLU A 67 24.48 -27.74 3.63
#